data_AF-A0A933E364-F1
#
_entry.id   AF-A0A933E364-F1
#
_cell.length_a   1.000
_cell.length_b   1.000
_cell.length_c   1.000
_cell.angle_alpha   90.00
_cell.angle_beta   90.00
_cell.angle_gamma   90.00
#
_symmetry.space_group_name_H-M   'P 1'
#
loop_
_entity.id
_entity.type
_entity.pdbx_description
1 polymer ?
#
loop_
_entity_poly.entity_id
_entity_poly.type
_entity_poly.pdbx_seq_one_letter_code
_entity_poly.pdbx_strand_id
1 'polypeptide(L)'
;MARISYVDPATISDPEIREWLDEAVKAGRPGPENQAIRAHQPDVMRSFTLTRKMLFDNNSGVLEHDLKELTRAYIAHTIECGY
;
A
#
# COMPACT_ATOMS: atom_id res chain seq x y z
N MET A 1 7.38 10.64 10.58
CA MET A 1 5.94 10.96 10.80
C MET A 1 5.37 11.62 9.55
N ALA A 2 4.10 11.34 9.24
CA ALA A 2 3.42 11.92 8.08
C ALA A 2 3.24 13.44 8.23
N ARG A 3 3.32 14.17 7.11
CA ARG A 3 3.07 15.62 7.07
C ARG A 3 1.59 15.98 6.85
N ILE A 4 0.75 14.97 6.61
CA ILE A 4 -0.70 15.09 6.39
C ILE A 4 -1.43 14.13 7.33
N SER A 5 -2.72 14.40 7.55
CA SER A 5 -3.55 13.58 8.44
C SER A 5 -3.76 12.17 7.89
N TYR A 6 -4.27 11.28 8.74
CA TYR A 6 -4.77 9.98 8.34
C TYR A 6 -6.29 10.09 8.12
N VAL A 7 -6.79 9.61 6.99
CA VAL A 7 -8.24 9.61 6.73
C VAL A 7 -8.94 8.65 7.70
N ASP A 8 -10.03 9.11 8.31
CA ASP A 8 -10.92 8.25 9.11
C ASP A 8 -11.67 7.29 8.18
N PRO A 9 -11.54 5.97 8.34
CA PRO A 9 -12.27 5.00 7.51
C PRO A 9 -13.78 5.23 7.47
N ALA A 10 -14.40 5.77 8.53
CA ALA A 10 -15.84 6.06 8.57
C ALA A 10 -16.27 7.18 7.61
N THR A 11 -15.33 8.01 7.15
CA THR A 11 -15.59 9.14 6.24
C THR A 11 -15.43 8.78 4.76
N ILE A 12 -14.93 7.58 4.45
CA ILE A 12 -14.71 7.13 3.08
C ILE A 12 -16.02 6.64 2.47
N SER A 13 -16.55 7.38 1.49
CA SER A 13 -17.78 7.01 0.77
C SER A 13 -17.55 6.00 -0.36
N ASP A 14 -16.31 5.89 -0.84
CA ASP A 14 -15.96 4.96 -1.91
C ASP A 14 -15.73 3.55 -1.34
N PRO A 15 -16.58 2.56 -1.70
CA PRO A 15 -16.55 1.24 -1.06
C PRO A 15 -15.27 0.47 -1.35
N GLU A 16 -14.67 0.65 -2.53
CA GLU A 16 -13.44 -0.05 -2.91
C GLU A 16 -12.25 0.44 -2.08
N ILE A 17 -12.16 1.77 -1.91
CA ILE A 17 -11.12 2.41 -1.09
C ILE A 17 -11.28 1.99 0.38
N ARG A 18 -12.52 1.97 0.87
CA ARG A 18 -12.85 1.54 2.24
C ARG A 18 -12.41 0.10 2.48
N GLU A 19 -12.75 -0.81 1.57
CA GLU A 19 -12.39 -2.23 1.66
C GLU A 19 -10.87 -2.42 1.75
N TRP A 20 -10.10 -1.75 0.89
CA TRP A 20 -8.64 -1.87 0.92
C TRP A 20 -8.00 -1.31 2.19
N LEU A 21 -8.58 -0.27 2.80
CA LEU A 21 -8.11 0.22 4.09
C LEU A 21 -8.44 -0.75 5.21
N ASP A 22 -9.63 -1.36 5.20
CA ASP A 22 -10.04 -2.35 6.18
C ASP A 22 -9.19 -3.62 6.12
N GLU A 23 -8.89 -4.10 4.91
CA GLU A 23 -7.99 -5.23 4.72
C GLU A 23 -6.56 -4.89 5.15
N ALA A 24 -6.08 -3.67 4.91
CA ALA A 24 -4.79 -3.22 5.41
C ALA A 24 -4.73 -3.20 6.95
N VAL A 25 -5.77 -2.68 7.61
CA VAL A 25 -5.91 -2.69 9.08
C VAL A 25 -5.89 -4.11 9.62
N LYS A 26 -6.65 -5.02 8.99
CA LYS A 26 -6.75 -6.42 9.40
C LYS A 26 -5.45 -7.20 9.19
N ALA A 27 -4.78 -7.00 8.07
CA ALA A 27 -3.55 -7.72 7.71
C ALA A 27 -2.28 -7.07 8.27
N GLY A 28 -2.36 -5.82 8.74
CA GLY A 28 -1.20 -4.99 9.09
C GLY A 28 -0.33 -4.62 7.88
N ARG A 29 -0.78 -4.89 6.64
CA ARG A 29 -0.01 -4.67 5.40
C ARG A 29 -0.92 -4.53 4.17
N PRO A 30 -0.55 -3.68 3.18
CA PRO A 30 0.41 -2.58 3.30
C PRO A 30 0.05 -1.70 4.49
N GLY A 31 1.04 -1.11 5.19
CA GLY A 31 0.78 -0.62 6.55
C GLY A 31 -0.40 0.37 6.60
N PRO A 32 -1.32 0.21 7.58
CA PRO A 32 -2.63 0.88 7.59
C PRO A 32 -2.52 2.40 7.50
N GLU A 33 -1.58 2.98 8.22
CA GLU A 33 -1.24 4.41 8.22
C GLU A 33 -0.86 4.93 6.83
N ASN A 34 -0.12 4.16 6.02
CA ASN A 34 0.17 4.56 4.65
C ASN A 34 -1.05 4.48 3.75
N GLN A 35 -1.91 3.48 3.94
CA GLN A 35 -3.15 3.36 3.18
C GLN A 35 -4.12 4.49 3.54
N ALA A 36 -4.21 4.87 4.83
CA ALA A 36 -5.00 6.01 5.28
C ALA A 36 -4.48 7.35 4.72
N ILE A 37 -3.18 7.48 4.48
CA ILE A 37 -2.61 8.63 3.76
C ILE A 37 -3.03 8.61 2.28
N ARG A 38 -2.94 7.45 1.60
CA ARG A 38 -3.35 7.35 0.19
C ARG A 38 -4.84 7.60 0.00
N ALA A 39 -5.67 7.25 0.97
CA ALA A 39 -7.12 7.42 0.93
C ALA A 39 -7.57 8.90 0.78
N HIS A 40 -6.69 9.88 1.04
CA HIS A 40 -6.96 11.29 0.70
C HIS A 40 -7.23 11.51 -0.79
N GLN A 41 -6.63 10.67 -1.66
CA GLN A 41 -6.88 10.69 -3.09
C GLN A 41 -7.16 9.26 -3.59
N PRO A 42 -8.43 8.93 -3.89
CA PRO A 42 -8.85 7.58 -4.29
C PRO A 42 -8.06 6.97 -5.46
N ASP A 43 -7.75 7.73 -6.50
CA ASP A 43 -7.02 7.24 -7.68
C ASP A 43 -5.55 6.92 -7.37
N VAL A 44 -4.91 7.63 -6.44
CA VAL A 44 -3.58 7.30 -5.93
C VAL A 44 -3.63 5.96 -5.18
N MET A 45 -4.67 5.76 -4.35
CA MET A 45 -4.85 4.49 -3.65
C MET A 45 -5.14 3.33 -4.61
N ARG A 46 -5.95 3.55 -5.66
CA ARG A 46 -6.20 2.58 -6.74
C ARG A 46 -4.93 2.21 -7.48
N SER A 47 -4.21 3.22 -7.98
CA SER A 47 -2.97 3.03 -8.72
C SER A 47 -1.99 2.18 -7.90
N PHE A 48 -1.75 2.54 -6.64
CA PHE A 48 -0.86 1.80 -5.78
C PHE A 48 -1.34 0.36 -5.52
N THR A 49 -2.60 0.19 -5.12
CA THR A 49 -3.11 -1.12 -4.69
C THR A 49 -3.18 -2.10 -5.85
N LEU A 50 -3.68 -1.65 -7.01
CA LEU A 50 -3.76 -2.49 -8.21
C LEU A 50 -2.38 -2.84 -8.74
N THR A 51 -1.45 -1.87 -8.84
CA THR A 51 -0.07 -2.16 -9.25
C THR A 51 0.61 -3.14 -8.29
N ARG A 52 0.43 -3.00 -6.98
CA ARG A 52 0.98 -3.95 -6.01
C ARG A 52 0.43 -5.36 -6.23
N LYS A 53 -0.89 -5.52 -6.39
CA LYS A 53 -1.52 -6.82 -6.66
C LYS A 53 -0.95 -7.46 -7.93
N MET A 54 -0.83 -6.68 -9.01
CA MET A 54 -0.28 -7.15 -10.29
C MET A 54 1.19 -7.59 -10.21
N LEU A 55 1.98 -7.01 -9.30
CA LEU A 55 3.41 -7.31 -9.18
C LEU A 55 3.72 -8.40 -8.16
N PHE A 56 2.99 -8.47 -7.05
CA PHE A 56 3.37 -9.28 -5.89
C PHE A 56 2.46 -10.48 -5.62
N ASP A 57 1.20 -10.45 -6.07
CA ASP A 57 0.23 -11.47 -5.72
C ASP A 57 0.25 -12.61 -6.76
N ASN A 58 -0.18 -13.80 -6.35
CA ASN A 58 -0.36 -14.98 -7.22
C ASN A 58 0.87 -15.37 -8.07
N ASN A 59 2.08 -15.19 -7.54
CA ASN A 59 3.33 -15.43 -8.27
C ASN A 59 3.39 -14.73 -9.65
N SER A 60 2.78 -13.55 -9.76
CA SER A 60 2.72 -12.80 -11.03
C SER A 60 4.12 -12.41 -11.54
N GLY A 61 4.40 -12.52 -12.83
CA GLY A 61 5.69 -12.13 -13.43
C GLY A 61 6.73 -13.25 -13.50
N VAL A 62 7.99 -12.90 -13.76
CA VAL A 62 9.09 -13.86 -14.05
C VAL A 62 10.04 -14.12 -12.88
N LEU A 63 9.88 -13.38 -11.78
CA LEU A 63 10.73 -13.47 -10.60
C LEU A 63 9.92 -13.94 -9.40
N GLU A 64 10.57 -14.73 -8.54
CA GLU A 64 10.01 -15.18 -7.27
C GLU A 64 9.69 -14.02 -6.33
N HIS A 65 8.70 -14.21 -5.46
CA HIS A 65 8.22 -13.18 -4.53
C HIS A 65 9.36 -12.63 -3.65
N ASP A 66 10.18 -13.52 -3.09
CA ASP A 66 11.26 -13.15 -2.17
C ASP A 66 12.32 -12.25 -2.84
N LEU A 67 12.62 -12.49 -4.12
CA LEU A 67 13.57 -11.65 -4.87
C LEU A 67 13.01 -10.25 -5.12
N LYS A 68 11.69 -10.13 -5.35
CA LYS A 68 11.03 -8.82 -5.47
C LYS A 68 11.04 -8.05 -4.16
N GLU A 69 10.76 -8.71 -3.04
CA GLU A 69 10.81 -8.09 -1.71
C GLU A 69 12.23 -7.67 -1.34
N LEU A 70 13.24 -8.49 -1.64
CA LEU A 70 14.66 -8.12 -1.44
C LEU A 70 15.03 -6.88 -2.26
N THR A 71 14.63 -6.83 -3.53
CA THR A 71 14.88 -5.67 -4.40
C THR A 71 14.18 -4.42 -3.86
N ARG A 72 12.92 -4.55 -3.43
CA ARG A 72 12.13 -3.46 -2.83
C ARG A 72 12.79 -2.93 -1.56
N ALA A 73 13.26 -3.80 -0.68
CA ALA A 73 13.95 -3.44 0.56
C ALA A 73 15.30 -2.75 0.28
N TYR A 74 16.08 -3.27 -0.67
CA TYR A 74 17.35 -2.66 -1.07
C TYR A 74 17.13 -1.26 -1.63
N ILE A 75 16.18 -1.07 -2.54
CA ILE A 75 15.86 0.26 -3.08
C ILE A 75 15.43 1.22 -1.96
N ALA A 76 14.52 0.79 -1.08
CA ALA A 76 14.09 1.58 0.07
C ALA A 76 15.27 2.02 0.96
N HIS A 77 16.24 1.12 1.19
CA HIS A 77 17.47 1.43 1.91
C HIS A 77 18.33 2.47 1.18
N THR A 78 18.53 2.32 -0.14
CA THR A 78 19.36 3.25 -0.94
C THR A 78 18.82 4.67 -1.03
N ILE A 79 17.51 4.85 -0.82
CA ILE A 79 16.86 6.17 -0.83
C ILE A 79 16.51 6.67 0.58
N GLU A 80 17.04 6.01 1.63
CA GLU A 80 16.82 6.38 3.03
C GLU A 80 15.32 6.45 3.41
N CYS A 81 14.51 5.54 2.87
CA CYS A 81 13.08 5.46 3.17
C CYS A 81 12.87 4.88 4.58
N GLY A 82 12.66 5.76 5.56
CA GLY A 82 12.48 5.40 6.97
C GLY A 82 11.03 5.17 7.41
N TYR A 83 10.17 4.65 6.53
CA TYR A 83 8.81 4.22 6.88
C TYR A 83 8.82 2.82 7.49
#